data_AF-A0A536JTV6-F1
#
_entry.id   AF-A0A536JTV6-F1
#
_cell.length_a   1.000
_cell.length_b   1.000
_cell.length_c   1.000
_cell.angle_alpha   90.00
_cell.angle_beta   90.00
_cell.angle_gamma   90.00
#
_symmetry.space_group_name_H-M   'P 1'
#
loop_
_entity.id
_entity.type
_entity.pdbx_description
1 polymer ?
#
loop_
_entity_poly.entity_id
_entity_poly.type
_entity_poly.pdbx_seq_one_letter_code
_entity_poly.pdbx_strand_id
1 'polypeptide(L)'
;FYIDITKCVFCGYCVEACPVNALAMTKLYEYSTHDKRTLLFDKKRLYEIGERYLADAKKYLYAHNQEKDDQDSRDYRYFFPQSVQKPTQPGPPKHLT
;
A
#
# COMPACT_ATOMS: atom_id res chain seq x y z
N PHE A 1 -17.10 5.06 2.68
CA PHE A 1 -15.83 4.37 2.93
C PHE A 1 -15.15 5.05 4.11
N TYR A 2 -14.65 4.27 5.06
CA TYR A 2 -13.90 4.73 6.23
C TYR A 2 -12.78 3.73 6.54
N ILE A 3 -11.69 4.18 7.16
CA ILE A 3 -10.60 3.34 7.64
C ILE A 3 -10.46 3.53 9.14
N ASP A 4 -10.61 2.45 9.90
CA ASP A 4 -10.38 2.43 11.34
C ASP A 4 -8.88 2.21 11.59
N ILE A 5 -8.16 3.28 11.88
CA ILE A 5 -6.70 3.26 12.10
C ILE A 5 -6.34 2.48 13.37
N THR A 6 -7.29 2.26 14.27
CA THR A 6 -7.08 1.47 15.49
C THR A 6 -7.08 -0.03 15.23
N LYS A 7 -7.55 -0.46 14.06
CA LYS A 7 -7.56 -1.85 13.59
C LYS A 7 -6.65 -2.07 12.39
N CYS A 8 -6.29 -1.01 11.67
CA CYS A 8 -5.35 -1.05 10.57
C CYS A 8 -3.98 -1.51 11.08
N VAL A 9 -3.44 -2.57 10.47
CA VAL A 9 -2.08 -3.06 10.76
C VAL A 9 -1.05 -2.51 9.77
N PHE A 10 -1.45 -1.53 8.95
CA PHE A 10 -0.61 -0.85 7.95
C PHE A 10 0.09 -1.80 6.97
N CYS A 11 -0.53 -2.92 6.61
CA CYS A 11 0.07 -3.93 5.73
C CYS A 11 0.11 -3.55 4.24
N GLY A 12 -0.62 -2.53 3.82
CA GLY A 12 -0.66 -2.10 2.41
C GLY A 12 -1.58 -2.92 1.48
N TYR A 13 -2.24 -3.99 1.95
CA TYR A 13 -3.11 -4.83 1.09
C TYR A 13 -4.27 -4.07 0.44
N CYS A 14 -4.81 -3.03 1.09
CA CYS A 14 -5.84 -2.19 0.48
C CYS A 14 -5.30 -1.40 -0.73
N VAL A 15 -4.02 -1.04 -0.73
CA VAL A 15 -3.36 -0.38 -1.86
C VAL A 15 -3.08 -1.37 -2.98
N GLU A 16 -2.62 -2.57 -2.65
CA GLU A 16 -2.37 -3.64 -3.63
C GLU A 16 -3.65 -4.12 -4.32
N ALA A 17 -4.73 -4.26 -3.56
CA ALA A 17 -6.01 -4.72 -4.08
C ALA A 17 -6.75 -3.66 -4.91
N CYS A 18 -6.34 -2.38 -4.87
CA CYS A 18 -7.05 -1.32 -5.56
C CYS A 18 -6.69 -1.31 -7.05
N PRO A 19 -7.63 -1.59 -7.97
CA PRO A 19 -7.33 -1.72 -9.40
C PRO A 19 -7.04 -0.38 -10.11
N VAL A 20 -7.32 0.74 -9.43
CA VAL A 20 -7.21 2.10 -9.98
C VAL A 20 -6.31 2.99 -9.14
N ASN A 21 -5.52 2.42 -8.23
CA ASN A 21 -4.59 3.14 -7.36
C ASN A 21 -5.22 4.30 -6.59
N ALA A 22 -6.46 4.11 -6.09
CA ALA A 22 -7.18 5.15 -5.34
C ALA A 22 -6.62 5.39 -3.92
N LEU A 23 -5.79 4.47 -3.42
CA LEU A 23 -5.15 4.54 -2.11
C LEU A 23 -3.64 4.38 -2.27
N ALA A 24 -2.89 5.06 -1.42
CA ALA A 24 -1.45 4.92 -1.28
C ALA A 24 -1.07 5.06 0.19
N MET A 25 0.05 4.47 0.59
CA MET A 25 0.62 4.72 1.91
C MET A 25 1.51 5.96 1.85
N THR A 26 1.51 6.74 2.92
CA THR A 26 2.38 7.90 3.09
C THR A 26 3.36 7.62 4.24
N LYS A 27 4.32 8.52 4.45
CA LYS A 27 5.26 8.43 5.58
C LYS A 27 4.71 9.02 6.88
N LEU A 28 3.43 9.38 6.92
CA LEU A 28 2.82 9.94 8.12
C LEU A 28 2.60 8.84 9.16
N TYR A 29 3.25 8.96 10.33
CA TYR A 29 3.15 8.01 11.44
C TYR A 29 2.65 8.66 12.75
N GLU A 30 2.58 9.98 12.81
CA GLU A 30 2.25 10.74 14.02
C GLU A 30 0.72 10.86 14.22
N TYR A 31 0.07 9.74 14.52
CA TYR A 31 -1.37 9.68 14.80
C TYR A 31 -1.71 9.57 16.29
N SER A 32 -0.75 9.80 17.19
CA SER A 32 -1.00 9.73 18.62
C SER A 32 -2.04 10.77 19.03
N THR A 33 -3.08 10.33 19.74
CA THR A 33 -4.22 11.16 20.10
C THR A 33 -4.86 10.62 21.38
N HIS A 34 -5.42 11.53 22.18
CA HIS A 34 -6.17 11.18 23.39
C HIS A 34 -7.63 10.77 23.09
N ASP A 35 -8.15 11.08 21.91
CA ASP A 35 -9.49 10.70 21.49
C ASP A 35 -9.44 9.67 20.35
N LYS A 36 -9.77 8.42 20.67
CA LYS A 36 -9.82 7.31 19.72
C LYS A 36 -10.74 7.57 18.53
N ARG A 37 -11.79 8.39 18.68
CA ARG A 37 -12.73 8.70 17.60
C ARG A 37 -12.05 9.41 16.44
N THR A 38 -10.98 10.16 16.72
CA THR A 38 -10.19 10.86 15.70
C THR A 38 -9.39 9.91 14.79
N LEU A 39 -9.26 8.63 15.18
CA LEU A 39 -8.61 7.56 14.41
C LEU A 39 -9.56 6.80 13.49
N LEU A 40 -10.83 7.17 13.43
CA LEU A 40 -11.75 6.70 12.40
C LEU A 40 -11.71 7.67 11.22
N PHE A 41 -10.93 7.34 10.20
CA PHE A 41 -10.74 8.22 9.06
C PHE A 41 -11.90 8.07 8.09
N ASP A 42 -12.65 9.15 7.90
CA ASP A 42 -13.69 9.24 6.89
C ASP A 42 -13.11 9.62 5.52
N LYS A 43 -13.98 9.64 4.50
CA LYS A 43 -13.58 9.97 3.13
C LYS A 43 -12.90 11.33 3.04
N LYS A 44 -13.43 12.33 3.76
CA LYS A 44 -12.93 13.70 3.74
C LYS A 44 -11.51 13.76 4.29
N ARG A 45 -11.28 13.15 5.46
CA ARG A 45 -9.97 13.09 6.09
C ARG A 45 -8.94 12.38 5.22
N LEU A 46 -9.32 11.29 4.57
CA LEU A 46 -8.44 10.55 3.65
C LEU A 46 -8.02 11.42 2.45
N TYR A 47 -8.93 12.22 1.89
CA TYR A 47 -8.58 13.15 0.82
C TYR A 47 -7.66 14.28 1.30
N GLU A 48 -7.95 14.89 2.45
CA GLU A 48 -7.10 15.95 3.02
C GLU A 48 -5.66 15.46 3.26
N ILE A 49 -5.49 14.22 3.73
CA ILE A 49 -4.18 13.58 3.88
C ILE A 49 -3.57 13.35 2.49
N GLY A 50 -4.33 12.81 1.54
CA GLY A 50 -3.85 12.55 0.18
C GLY A 50 -3.35 13.82 -0.53
N GLU A 51 -4.08 14.93 -0.45
CA GLU A 51 -3.67 16.22 -1.01
C GLU A 51 -2.40 16.75 -0.36
N ARG A 52 -2.32 16.66 0.98
CA ARG A 52 -1.15 17.14 1.73
C ARG A 52 0.12 16.33 1.42
N TYR A 53 -0.01 15.02 1.22
CA TYR A 53 1.12 14.10 1.06
C TYR A 53 1.19 13.48 -0.34
N LEU A 54 0.69 14.19 -1.35
CA LEU A 54 0.59 13.68 -2.73
C LEU A 54 1.95 13.21 -3.28
N ALA A 55 3.03 13.93 -2.97
CA ALA A 55 4.38 13.56 -3.41
C ALA A 55 4.86 12.22 -2.80
N ASP A 56 4.60 12.00 -1.51
CA ASP A 56 4.94 10.73 -0.84
C ASP A 56 4.08 9.58 -1.36
N ALA A 57 2.78 9.82 -1.57
CA ALA A 57 1.86 8.86 -2.14
C ALA A 57 2.30 8.41 -3.54
N LYS A 58 2.68 9.34 -4.42
CA LYS A 58 3.23 9.02 -5.75
C LYS A 58 4.52 8.21 -5.66
N LYS A 59 5.44 8.61 -4.77
CA LYS A 59 6.69 7.86 -4.55
C LYS A 59 6.43 6.43 -4.06
N TYR A 60 5.44 6.25 -3.20
CA TYR A 60 4.99 4.92 -2.76
C TYR A 60 4.47 4.10 -3.94
N LEU A 61 3.53 4.64 -4.73
CA LEU A 61 2.96 3.92 -5.88
C LEU A 61 4.02 3.52 -6.92
N TYR A 62 5.00 4.40 -7.18
CA TYR A 62 6.14 4.09 -8.05
C TYR A 62 7.00 2.96 -7.50
N ALA A 63 7.44 3.06 -6.24
CA ALA A 63 8.25 2.03 -5.58
C ALA A 63 7.54 0.66 -5.49
N HIS A 64 6.20 0.67 -5.45
CA HIS A 64 5.37 -0.53 -5.44
C HIS A 64 4.86 -0.94 -6.84
N ASN A 65 5.47 -0.42 -7.91
CA ASN A 65 5.26 -0.83 -9.31
C ASN A 65 3.81 -0.66 -9.82
N GLN A 66 3.06 0.29 -9.25
CA GLN A 66 1.66 0.51 -9.60
C GLN A 66 1.44 1.57 -10.70
N GLU A 67 2.49 2.26 -11.18
CA GLU A 67 2.40 3.24 -12.28
C GLU A 67 3.13 2.82 -13.62
N LYS A 68 4.28 2.11 -13.58
CA LYS A 68 5.10 1.49 -14.70
C LYS A 68 5.58 2.38 -15.88
N ASP A 69 6.63 2.09 -16.67
CA ASP A 69 7.25 0.81 -17.11
C ASP A 69 8.74 0.97 -17.52
N ASP A 70 9.71 0.78 -16.61
CA ASP A 70 11.14 0.74 -16.93
C ASP A 70 11.86 -0.45 -16.25
N GLN A 71 12.99 -0.87 -16.82
CA GLN A 71 13.71 -2.07 -16.39
C GLN A 71 14.27 -1.96 -14.96
N ASP A 72 14.58 -0.75 -14.48
CA ASP A 72 15.15 -0.49 -13.15
C ASP A 72 14.09 -0.66 -12.04
N SER A 73 12.83 -0.26 -12.34
CA SER A 73 11.66 -0.53 -11.48
C SER A 73 11.41 -2.04 -11.27
N ARG A 74 11.85 -2.89 -12.20
CA ARG A 74 11.76 -4.36 -12.11
C ARG A 74 12.82 -4.94 -11.17
N ASP A 75 13.96 -4.29 -11.06
CA ASP A 75 15.11 -4.74 -10.25
C ASP A 75 14.94 -4.39 -8.76
N TYR A 76 14.17 -3.34 -8.44
CA TYR A 76 13.78 -2.96 -7.06
C TYR A 76 12.44 -3.55 -6.60
N ARG A 77 11.96 -4.62 -7.24
CA ARG A 77 10.81 -5.42 -6.77
C ARG A 77 11.03 -5.84 -5.31
N TYR A 78 10.16 -5.45 -4.39
CA TYR A 78 10.23 -5.95 -3.01
C TYR A 78 10.03 -7.47 -3.00
N PHE A 79 11.11 -8.21 -2.73
CA PHE A 79 11.07 -9.64 -2.51
C PHE A 79 10.82 -9.91 -1.02
N PHE A 80 9.72 -10.60 -0.74
CA PHE A 80 9.34 -11.10 0.59
C PHE A 80 10.52 -11.91 1.21
N PRO A 81 10.75 -11.85 2.53
CA PRO A 81 11.97 -12.35 3.18
C PRO A 81 12.30 -13.82 2.89
N GLN A 82 13.59 -14.12 2.84
CA GLN A 82 14.17 -15.36 2.29
C GLN A 82 13.82 -16.67 3.02
N SER A 83 13.08 -16.65 4.13
CA SER A 83 12.71 -17.87 4.87
C SER A 83 11.69 -18.75 4.14
N VAL A 84 11.13 -18.27 3.03
CA VAL A 84 10.30 -19.03 2.07
C VAL A 84 11.14 -19.53 0.86
N GLN A 85 12.47 -19.44 0.90
CA GLN A 85 13.37 -19.89 -0.18
C GLN A 85 13.80 -21.36 -0.08
N LYS A 86 12.86 -22.31 0.01
CA LYS A 86 13.14 -23.64 -0.55
C LYS A 86 12.67 -23.65 -1.99
N PRO A 87 13.53 -24.01 -2.97
CA PRO A 87 13.17 -23.99 -4.37
C PRO A 87 12.16 -25.12 -4.63
N THR A 88 10.88 -24.78 -4.63
CA THR A 88 9.90 -25.61 -5.31
C THR A 88 9.57 -24.89 -6.59
N GLN A 89 10.01 -25.47 -7.70
CA GLN A 89 9.74 -25.01 -9.06
C GLN A 89 8.25 -24.66 -9.18
N PRO A 90 7.86 -23.41 -9.47
CA PRO A 90 6.46 -23.08 -9.67
C PRO A 90 6.03 -23.70 -11.00
N GLY A 91 5.14 -24.69 -10.90
CA GLY A 91 4.36 -25.17 -12.04
C GLY A 91 3.51 -24.04 -12.65
N PRO A 92 2.93 -24.27 -13.84
CA PRO A 92 2.28 -23.22 -14.63
C PRO A 92 1.14 -22.53 -13.85
N PRO A 93 0.93 -21.22 -14.06
CA PRO A 93 -0.09 -20.46 -13.36
C PRO A 93 -1.47 -21.03 -13.70
N LYS A 94 -2.20 -21.46 -12.68
CA LYS A 94 -3.63 -21.76 -12.81
C LYS A 94 -4.37 -20.43 -12.92
N HIS A 95 -4.47 -19.91 -14.14
CA HIS A 95 -5.49 -18.91 -14.46
C HIS A 95 -6.86 -19.56 -14.19
N LEU A 96 -7.69 -18.86 -13.41
CA LEU A 96 -9.09 -19.20 -13.20
C LEU A 96 -9.79 -19.30 -14.57
N THR A 97 -10.12 -20.54 -14.93
CA THR A 97 -11.17 -20.86 -15.89
C THR A 97 -12.50 -20.82 -15.17
#